data_AF-A0A917UZB3-F1
#
_entry.id   AF-A0A917UZB3-F1
#
_cell.length_a   1.000
_cell.length_b   1.000
_cell.length_c   1.000
_cell.angle_alpha   90.00
_cell.angle_beta   90.00
_cell.angle_gamma   90.00
#
_symmetry.space_group_name_H-M   'P 1'
#
loop_
_entity.id
_entity.type
_entity.pdbx_description
1 polymer ?
#
loop_
_entity_poly.entity_id
_entity_poly.type
_entity_poly.pdbx_seq_one_letter_code
_entity_poly.pdbx_strand_id
1 'polypeptide(L)'
;MTKGAKPGQNRFAGAQQRQQEFRANRIKEDVIPRLNAVAGKASFDGPTPFSRFCAELYNDGLPVNEKKIGYRTIVQSTEYWGLLKPIYYKHWGPSSDTEAKKDKMIAKLAVQRADLLQAELEKVKKDNDALRSALRSHGASPTPQPVIKEIDPGYMAKFDKTCRSLKLVLDASDGMFAVDIESKKISCTFNDLEPSEGLVPTELIEPFVLWIKRRQTSDL
;
A
#
# COMPACT_ATOMS: atom_id res chain seq x y z
N MET A 1 -9.30 67.23 7.17
CA MET A 1 -9.39 65.86 6.62
C MET A 1 -10.63 65.19 7.21
N THR A 2 -11.62 64.86 6.39
CA THR A 2 -12.87 64.23 6.83
C THR A 2 -12.59 62.78 7.26
N LYS A 3 -12.37 62.57 8.56
CA LYS A 3 -12.32 61.23 9.17
C LYS A 3 -13.76 60.71 9.30
N GLY A 4 -14.21 59.93 8.33
CA GLY A 4 -15.50 59.24 8.39
C GLY A 4 -15.95 58.71 7.03
N ALA A 5 -16.59 57.55 7.01
CA ALA A 5 -17.20 57.02 5.79
C ALA A 5 -18.36 57.92 5.34
N LYS A 6 -18.50 58.10 4.03
CA LYS A 6 -19.59 58.88 3.44
C LYS A 6 -20.96 58.28 3.83
N PRO A 7 -22.03 59.08 3.89
CA PRO A 7 -23.38 58.56 4.07
C PRO A 7 -23.66 57.43 3.05
N GLY A 8 -24.11 56.27 3.53
CA GLY A 8 -24.34 55.07 2.70
C GLY A 8 -23.12 54.15 2.50
N GLN A 9 -21.90 54.56 2.89
CA GLN A 9 -20.72 53.68 2.85
C GLN A 9 -20.49 52.98 4.19
N ASN A 10 -20.11 51.69 4.11
CA ASN A 10 -19.78 50.89 5.28
C ASN A 10 -18.54 51.46 5.98
N ARG A 11 -18.72 51.90 7.24
CA ARG A 11 -17.66 52.45 8.10
C ARG A 11 -16.53 51.45 8.41
N PHE A 12 -16.78 50.15 8.22
CA PHE A 12 -15.84 49.07 8.51
C PHE A 12 -15.21 48.44 7.26
N ALA A 13 -15.49 48.95 6.05
CA ALA A 13 -15.00 48.35 4.81
C ALA A 13 -13.46 48.18 4.80
N GLY A 14 -12.71 49.20 5.24
CA GLY A 14 -11.25 49.12 5.32
C GLY A 14 -10.72 48.13 6.36
N ALA A 15 -11.43 47.94 7.49
CA ALA A 15 -11.06 46.95 8.49
C ALA A 15 -11.36 45.53 8.00
N GLN A 16 -12.49 45.34 7.31
CA GLN A 16 -12.86 44.06 6.69
C GLN A 16 -11.86 43.66 5.60
N GLN A 17 -11.47 44.61 4.75
CA GLN A 17 -10.48 44.36 3.70
C GLN A 17 -9.11 43.97 4.26
N ARG A 18 -8.60 44.69 5.27
CA ARG A 18 -7.34 44.32 5.94
C ARG A 18 -7.39 42.92 6.55
N GLN A 19 -8.52 42.57 7.16
CA GLN A 19 -8.70 41.22 7.72
C GLN A 19 -8.72 40.16 6.63
N GLN A 20 -9.32 40.44 5.48
CA GLN A 20 -9.33 39.53 4.34
C GLN A 20 -7.93 39.34 3.74
N GLU A 21 -7.19 40.43 3.57
CA GLU A 21 -5.81 40.42 3.09
C GLU A 21 -4.88 39.66 4.04
N PHE A 22 -4.98 39.89 5.35
CA PHE A 22 -4.22 39.13 6.35
C PHE A 22 -4.47 37.62 6.23
N ARG A 23 -5.74 37.22 6.11
CA ARG A 23 -6.13 35.81 5.92
C ARG A 23 -5.54 35.22 4.65
N ALA A 24 -5.66 35.94 3.53
CA ALA A 24 -5.13 35.51 2.25
C ALA A 24 -3.59 35.36 2.29
N ASN A 25 -2.88 36.29 2.91
CA ASN A 25 -1.43 36.23 3.07
C ASN A 25 -1.00 35.04 3.93
N ARG A 26 -1.66 34.82 5.08
CA ARG A 26 -1.37 33.65 5.93
C ARG A 26 -1.62 32.33 5.19
N ILE A 27 -2.69 32.25 4.38
CA ILE A 27 -2.93 31.06 3.54
C ILE A 27 -1.74 30.83 2.59
N LYS A 28 -1.26 31.88 1.92
CA LYS A 28 -0.13 31.78 0.98
C LYS A 28 1.19 31.44 1.65
N GLU A 29 1.49 32.07 2.78
CA GLU A 29 2.81 32.02 3.41
C GLU A 29 2.97 30.86 4.39
N ASP A 30 1.90 30.39 5.03
CA ASP A 30 1.97 29.36 6.08
C ASP A 30 1.21 28.08 5.69
N VAL A 31 -0.06 28.21 5.27
CA VAL A 31 -0.91 27.05 4.99
C VAL A 31 -0.45 26.28 3.74
N ILE A 32 -0.20 26.97 2.63
CA ILE A 32 0.20 26.34 1.36
C ILE A 32 1.52 25.55 1.48
N PRO A 33 2.60 26.11 2.07
CA PRO A 33 3.85 25.35 2.26
C PRO A 33 3.66 24.09 3.10
N ARG A 34 2.88 24.16 4.18
CA ARG A 34 2.56 23.00 5.02
C ARG A 34 1.73 21.95 4.27
N LEU A 35 0.75 22.38 3.48
CA LEU A 35 -0.03 21.48 2.62
C LEU A 35 0.86 20.74 1.62
N ASN A 36 1.82 21.43 0.99
CA ASN A 36 2.77 20.80 0.08
C ASN A 36 3.68 19.79 0.79
N ALA A 37 4.09 20.05 2.03
CA ALA A 37 4.89 19.11 2.83
C ALA A 37 4.13 17.82 3.21
N VAL A 38 2.80 17.91 3.29
CA VAL A 38 1.90 16.78 3.61
C VAL A 38 1.42 16.06 2.34
N ALA A 39 1.65 16.64 1.16
CA ALA A 39 1.30 16.03 -0.12
C ALA A 39 1.94 14.64 -0.26
N GLY A 40 1.10 13.61 -0.49
CA GLY A 40 1.50 12.21 -0.60
C GLY A 40 1.56 11.44 0.72
N LYS A 41 1.58 12.11 1.88
CA LYS A 41 1.52 11.48 3.21
C LYS A 41 0.07 11.34 3.69
N ALA A 42 -0.73 12.40 3.56
CA ALA A 42 -2.15 12.38 3.90
C ALA A 42 -3.05 12.12 2.68
N SER A 43 -4.22 11.55 2.93
CA SER A 43 -5.28 11.35 1.95
C SER A 43 -6.56 12.03 2.43
N PHE A 44 -7.24 12.74 1.53
CA PHE A 44 -8.52 13.39 1.81
C PHE A 44 -9.61 12.79 0.92
N ASP A 45 -10.70 12.38 1.55
CA ASP A 45 -11.89 11.89 0.85
C ASP A 45 -12.83 13.05 0.51
N GLY A 46 -12.42 13.85 -0.46
CA GLY A 46 -13.19 14.99 -0.94
C GLY A 46 -12.71 16.36 -0.43
N PRO A 47 -13.35 17.44 -0.93
CA PRO A 47 -12.96 18.81 -0.62
C PRO A 47 -13.32 19.23 0.80
N THR A 48 -14.31 18.60 1.44
CA THR A 48 -14.76 18.96 2.80
C THR A 48 -13.74 18.56 3.87
N PRO A 49 -13.23 17.31 3.94
CA PRO A 49 -12.14 16.95 4.86
C PRO A 49 -10.88 17.77 4.61
N PHE A 50 -10.52 18.00 3.34
CA PHE A 50 -9.39 18.86 2.98
C PHE A 50 -9.56 20.29 3.53
N SER A 51 -10.75 20.88 3.39
CA SER A 51 -11.02 22.24 3.88
C SER A 51 -10.99 22.33 5.40
N ARG A 52 -11.37 21.27 6.11
CA ARG A 52 -11.23 21.19 7.59
C ARG A 52 -9.77 21.20 7.98
N PHE A 53 -8.96 20.39 7.33
CA PHE A 53 -7.51 20.34 7.56
C PHE A 53 -6.84 21.70 7.25
N CYS A 54 -7.23 22.37 6.17
CA CYS A 54 -6.74 23.72 5.86
C CYS A 54 -7.10 24.74 6.95
N ALA A 55 -8.30 24.64 7.54
CA ALA A 55 -8.71 25.50 8.65
C ALA A 55 -7.91 25.20 9.92
N GLU A 56 -7.62 23.93 10.21
CA GLU A 56 -6.75 23.54 11.33
C GLU A 56 -5.33 24.12 11.15
N LEU A 57 -4.73 23.94 9.97
CA LEU A 57 -3.42 24.52 9.64
C LEU A 57 -3.41 26.05 9.76
N TYR A 58 -4.47 26.71 9.29
CA TYR A 58 -4.58 28.16 9.42
C TYR A 58 -4.62 28.61 10.89
N ASN A 59 -5.39 27.88 11.71
CA ASN A 59 -5.62 28.20 13.13
C ASN A 59 -4.43 27.83 14.02
N ASP A 60 -3.48 27.04 13.52
CA ASP A 60 -2.26 26.70 14.22
C ASP A 60 -1.34 27.94 14.32
N GLY A 61 -0.83 28.22 15.52
CA GLY A 61 0.02 29.38 15.78
C GLY A 61 -0.61 30.75 15.46
N LEU A 62 -1.94 30.87 15.57
CA LEU A 62 -2.65 32.12 15.28
C LEU A 62 -2.29 33.22 16.31
N PRO A 63 -2.00 34.46 15.88
CA PRO A 63 -1.78 35.58 16.80
C PRO A 63 -2.97 35.79 17.74
N VAL A 64 -2.70 36.20 18.99
CA VAL A 64 -3.72 36.33 20.06
C VAL A 64 -4.88 37.27 19.68
N ASN A 65 -4.62 38.27 18.84
CA ASN A 65 -5.58 39.24 18.36
C ASN A 65 -6.46 38.76 17.20
N GLU A 66 -6.15 37.60 16.60
CA GLU A 66 -6.87 37.06 15.45
C GLU A 66 -7.88 35.98 15.84
N LYS A 67 -8.98 35.90 15.07
CA LYS A 67 -10.04 34.93 15.32
C LYS A 67 -9.83 33.68 14.48
N LYS A 68 -10.00 32.52 15.12
CA LYS A 68 -10.04 31.23 14.43
C LYS A 68 -11.12 31.22 13.34
N ILE A 69 -10.83 30.57 12.23
CA ILE A 69 -11.77 30.38 11.13
C ILE A 69 -12.23 28.92 11.07
N GLY A 70 -13.44 28.71 10.56
CA GLY A 70 -13.95 27.38 10.24
C GLY A 70 -13.71 27.03 8.77
N TYR A 71 -13.83 25.74 8.44
CA TYR A 71 -13.73 25.27 7.04
C TYR A 71 -14.74 25.95 6.11
N ARG A 72 -15.93 26.32 6.61
CA ARG A 72 -16.95 27.04 5.83
C ARG A 72 -16.47 28.40 5.36
N THR A 73 -15.69 29.11 6.18
CA THR A 73 -15.11 30.42 5.81
C THR A 73 -14.16 30.29 4.63
N ILE A 74 -13.41 29.19 4.56
CA ILE A 74 -12.53 28.88 3.43
C ILE A 74 -13.35 28.56 2.18
N VAL A 75 -14.35 27.69 2.30
CA VAL A 75 -15.16 27.22 1.16
C VAL A 75 -16.06 28.31 0.58
N GLN A 76 -16.66 29.16 1.43
CA GLN A 76 -17.58 30.22 1.01
C GLN A 76 -16.86 31.43 0.43
N SER A 77 -15.57 31.63 0.76
CA SER A 77 -14.76 32.70 0.19
C SER A 77 -14.15 32.24 -1.12
N THR A 78 -14.59 32.83 -2.24
CA THR A 78 -14.02 32.57 -3.57
C THR A 78 -12.52 32.84 -3.61
N GLU A 79 -12.06 33.84 -2.87
CA GLU A 79 -10.65 34.22 -2.80
C GLU A 79 -9.80 33.16 -2.09
N TYR A 80 -10.24 32.69 -0.92
CA TYR A 80 -9.49 31.70 -0.14
C TYR A 80 -9.54 30.33 -0.80
N TRP A 81 -10.72 29.92 -1.26
CA TRP A 81 -10.86 28.67 -1.99
C TRP A 81 -10.10 28.71 -3.32
N GLY A 82 -10.06 29.87 -4.01
CA GLY A 82 -9.28 30.05 -5.23
C GLY A 82 -7.79 29.74 -5.07
N LEU A 83 -7.22 30.00 -3.88
CA LEU A 83 -5.82 29.69 -3.56
C LEU A 83 -5.59 28.19 -3.28
N LEU A 84 -6.53 27.54 -2.59
CA LEU A 84 -6.38 26.17 -2.11
C LEU A 84 -6.89 25.11 -3.10
N LYS A 85 -7.91 25.45 -3.89
CA LYS A 85 -8.56 24.58 -4.87
C LYS A 85 -7.56 23.98 -5.87
N PRO A 86 -6.63 24.74 -6.48
CA PRO A 86 -5.67 24.16 -7.43
C PRO A 86 -4.77 23.10 -6.79
N ILE A 87 -4.35 23.32 -5.54
CA ILE A 87 -3.52 22.38 -4.78
C ILE A 87 -4.31 21.11 -4.47
N TYR A 88 -5.55 21.27 -4.03
CA TYR A 88 -6.46 20.14 -3.81
C TYR A 88 -6.56 19.27 -5.05
N TYR A 89 -6.90 19.86 -6.21
CA TYR A 89 -7.07 19.08 -7.43
C TYR A 89 -5.76 18.48 -7.96
N LYS A 90 -4.62 19.16 -7.75
CA LYS A 90 -3.30 18.67 -8.16
C LYS A 90 -2.89 17.38 -7.42
N HIS A 91 -3.19 17.28 -6.13
CA HIS A 91 -2.68 16.20 -5.28
C HIS A 91 -3.73 15.19 -4.82
N TRP A 92 -4.98 15.64 -4.64
CA TRP A 92 -6.07 14.84 -4.07
C TRP A 92 -7.34 14.82 -4.91
N GLY A 93 -7.44 15.67 -5.94
CA GLY A 93 -8.55 15.68 -6.87
C GLY A 93 -8.76 14.31 -7.55
N PRO A 94 -9.94 14.08 -8.13
CA PRO A 94 -10.15 12.98 -9.05
C PRO A 94 -9.22 13.18 -10.26
N SER A 95 -8.00 12.67 -10.14
CA SER A 95 -7.11 12.42 -11.27
C SER A 95 -7.84 11.43 -12.17
N SER A 96 -7.88 11.70 -13.47
CA SER A 96 -8.28 10.71 -14.50
C SER A 96 -7.38 9.48 -14.51
N ASP A 97 -6.29 9.49 -13.73
CA ASP A 97 -5.31 8.42 -13.62
C ASP A 97 -5.54 7.63 -12.32
N THR A 98 -6.64 6.87 -12.29
CA THR A 98 -7.02 5.95 -11.21
C THR A 98 -5.99 4.83 -11.03
N GLU A 99 -5.31 4.42 -12.10
CA GLU A 99 -4.26 3.39 -12.07
C GLU A 99 -3.03 3.86 -11.29
N ALA A 100 -2.55 5.09 -11.52
CA ALA A 100 -1.42 5.63 -10.75
C ALA A 100 -1.71 5.78 -9.23
N LYS A 101 -2.97 5.99 -8.85
CA LYS A 101 -3.38 6.00 -7.43
C LYS A 101 -3.47 4.59 -6.85
N LYS A 102 -3.99 3.63 -7.62
CA LYS A 102 -4.04 2.22 -7.25
C LYS A 102 -2.63 1.67 -7.02
N ASP A 103 -1.69 1.95 -7.91
CA ASP A 103 -0.29 1.52 -7.76
C ASP A 103 0.37 2.12 -6.52
N LYS A 104 0.13 3.41 -6.23
CA LYS A 104 0.62 4.04 -4.99
C LYS A 104 -0.01 3.45 -3.73
N MET A 105 -1.29 3.08 -3.77
CA MET A 105 -1.95 2.41 -2.63
C MET A 105 -1.44 0.97 -2.45
N ILE A 106 -1.28 0.22 -3.53
CA ILE A 106 -0.69 -1.13 -3.53
C ILE A 106 0.73 -1.06 -2.96
N ALA A 107 1.54 -0.09 -3.39
CA ALA A 107 2.89 0.11 -2.87
C ALA A 107 2.89 0.43 -1.36
N LYS A 108 1.99 1.29 -0.89
CA LYS A 108 1.85 1.59 0.55
C LYS A 108 1.40 0.37 1.36
N LEU A 109 0.43 -0.38 0.86
CA LEU A 109 -0.06 -1.61 1.50
C LEU A 109 1.05 -2.68 1.54
N ALA A 110 1.86 -2.79 0.50
CA ALA A 110 2.99 -3.70 0.46
C ALA A 110 4.05 -3.35 1.52
N VAL A 111 4.36 -2.06 1.71
CA VAL A 111 5.30 -1.59 2.75
C VAL A 111 4.73 -1.86 4.15
N GLN A 112 3.47 -1.52 4.41
CA GLN A 112 2.84 -1.81 5.70
C GLN A 112 2.81 -3.30 6.02
N ARG A 113 2.53 -4.13 5.02
CA ARG A 113 2.56 -5.59 5.17
C ARG A 113 3.98 -6.08 5.45
N ALA A 114 5.00 -5.52 4.81
CA ALA A 114 6.40 -5.85 5.08
C ALA A 114 6.80 -5.49 6.52
N ASP A 115 6.42 -4.30 7.01
CA ASP A 115 6.72 -3.86 8.37
C ASP A 115 6.03 -4.75 9.43
N LEU A 116 4.76 -5.10 9.20
CA LEU A 116 4.01 -6.02 10.08
C LEU A 116 4.66 -7.40 10.10
N LEU A 117 4.99 -7.95 8.93
CA LEU A 117 5.66 -9.25 8.82
C LEU A 117 7.03 -9.22 9.50
N GLN A 118 7.78 -8.13 9.38
CA GLN A 118 9.07 -7.99 10.05
C GLN A 118 8.92 -7.92 11.58
N ALA A 119 7.91 -7.22 12.07
CA ALA A 119 7.59 -7.18 13.50
C ALA A 119 7.16 -8.56 14.04
N GLU A 120 6.34 -9.30 13.30
CA GLU A 120 5.98 -10.68 13.64
C GLU A 120 7.19 -11.60 13.65
N LEU A 121 8.08 -11.48 12.67
CA LEU A 121 9.30 -12.29 12.58
C LEU A 121 10.22 -12.04 13.78
N GLU A 122 10.40 -10.77 14.16
CA GLU A 122 11.18 -10.40 15.35
C GLU A 122 10.53 -10.90 16.65
N LYS A 123 9.19 -10.87 16.75
CA LYS A 123 8.47 -11.47 17.89
C LYS A 123 8.70 -12.97 17.97
N VAL A 124 8.53 -13.69 16.85
CA VAL A 124 8.73 -15.15 16.79
C VAL A 124 10.17 -15.53 17.12
N LYS A 125 11.16 -14.75 16.67
CA LYS A 125 12.57 -14.97 17.06
C LYS A 125 12.76 -14.85 18.57
N LYS A 126 12.21 -13.80 19.20
CA LYS A 126 12.28 -13.61 20.65
C LYS A 126 11.61 -14.75 21.42
N ASP A 127 10.43 -15.18 20.97
CA ASP A 127 9.72 -16.31 21.58
C ASP A 127 10.54 -17.61 21.45
N ASN A 128 11.17 -17.85 20.29
CA ASN A 128 12.04 -19.00 20.08
C ASN A 128 13.27 -18.95 20.99
N ASP A 129 13.91 -17.80 21.13
CA ASP A 129 15.08 -17.62 22.00
C ASP A 129 14.72 -17.76 23.49
N ALA A 130 13.55 -17.29 23.91
CA ALA A 130 13.02 -17.49 25.26
C ALA A 130 12.77 -18.97 25.54
N LEU A 131 12.08 -19.67 24.63
CA LEU A 131 11.84 -21.12 24.73
C LEU A 131 13.15 -21.92 24.75
N ARG A 132 14.13 -21.55 23.92
CA ARG A 132 15.47 -22.15 23.93
C ARG A 132 16.20 -21.92 25.24
N SER A 133 16.05 -20.75 25.83
CA SER A 133 16.69 -20.43 27.11
C SER A 133 16.06 -21.24 28.24
N ALA A 134 14.72 -21.40 28.23
CA ALA A 134 14.00 -22.26 29.16
C ALA A 134 14.37 -23.75 28.99
N LEU A 135 14.48 -24.24 27.75
CA LEU A 135 14.92 -25.60 27.46
C LEU A 135 16.35 -25.86 27.92
N ARG A 136 17.26 -24.90 27.72
CA ARG A 136 18.63 -24.97 28.24
C ARG A 136 18.66 -25.00 29.77
N SER A 137 17.84 -24.19 30.46
CA SER A 137 17.74 -24.25 31.93
C SER A 137 17.16 -25.57 32.45
N HIS A 138 16.42 -26.31 31.60
CA HIS A 138 15.90 -27.64 31.91
C HIS A 138 16.80 -28.80 31.41
N GLY A 139 18.05 -28.51 31.00
CA GLY A 139 19.05 -29.53 30.68
C GLY A 139 19.00 -30.10 29.25
N ALA A 140 18.22 -29.50 28.34
CA ALA A 140 18.21 -29.89 26.94
C ALA A 140 19.49 -29.42 26.22
N SER A 141 20.15 -30.34 25.50
CA SER A 141 21.31 -30.04 24.65
C SER A 141 20.91 -29.23 23.42
N PRO A 142 21.74 -28.29 22.92
CA PRO A 142 21.43 -27.52 21.72
C PRO A 142 21.32 -28.43 20.50
N THR A 143 20.12 -28.59 19.95
CA THR A 143 19.93 -29.20 18.63
C THR A 143 20.40 -28.20 17.56
N PRO A 144 21.27 -28.60 16.62
CA PRO A 144 21.64 -27.75 15.49
C PRO A 144 20.37 -27.30 14.75
N GLN A 145 20.29 -26.01 14.42
CA GLN A 145 19.22 -25.53 13.55
C GLN A 145 19.33 -26.28 12.21
N PRO A 146 18.20 -26.72 11.62
CA PRO A 146 18.23 -27.05 10.20
C PRO A 146 18.65 -25.78 9.48
N VAL A 147 19.84 -25.82 8.86
CA VAL A 147 20.33 -24.72 8.02
C VAL A 147 19.26 -24.51 6.95
N ILE A 148 18.53 -23.40 7.06
CA ILE A 148 17.68 -22.94 5.97
C ILE A 148 18.67 -22.59 4.87
N LYS A 149 18.92 -23.51 3.94
CA LYS A 149 19.59 -23.18 2.69
C LYS A 149 18.76 -22.05 2.09
N GLU A 150 19.33 -20.86 2.00
CA GLU A 150 18.71 -19.75 1.28
C GLU A 150 18.38 -20.27 -0.11
N ILE A 151 17.10 -20.51 -0.35
CA ILE A 151 16.63 -20.98 -1.63
C ILE A 151 16.85 -19.80 -2.57
N ASP A 152 17.77 -19.95 -3.52
CA ASP A 152 18.09 -18.91 -4.50
C ASP A 152 16.78 -18.44 -5.15
N PRO A 153 16.38 -17.16 -4.96
CA PRO A 153 15.13 -16.65 -5.53
C PRO A 153 15.14 -16.74 -7.07
N GLY A 154 16.32 -16.72 -7.70
CA GLY A 154 16.47 -16.97 -9.13
C GLY A 154 16.15 -18.41 -9.54
N TYR A 155 16.49 -19.38 -8.71
CA TYR A 155 16.16 -20.79 -8.92
C TYR A 155 14.65 -21.04 -8.85
N MET A 156 13.98 -20.51 -7.83
CA MET A 156 12.52 -20.69 -7.68
C MET A 156 11.74 -20.03 -8.81
N ALA A 157 12.18 -18.87 -9.30
CA ALA A 157 11.55 -18.21 -10.44
C ALA A 157 11.72 -19.02 -11.73
N LYS A 158 12.89 -19.64 -11.96
CA LYS A 158 13.12 -20.55 -13.10
C LYS A 158 12.25 -21.80 -12.97
N PHE A 159 12.22 -22.41 -11.78
CA PHE A 159 11.41 -23.58 -11.49
C PHE A 159 9.91 -23.34 -11.76
N ASP A 160 9.35 -22.22 -11.27
CA ASP A 160 7.95 -21.86 -11.53
C ASP A 160 7.66 -21.69 -13.02
N LYS A 161 8.57 -21.03 -13.77
CA LYS A 161 8.43 -20.90 -15.23
C LYS A 161 8.45 -22.25 -15.94
N THR A 162 9.38 -23.13 -15.58
CA THR A 162 9.49 -24.47 -16.16
C THR A 162 8.23 -25.29 -15.89
N CYS A 163 7.69 -25.25 -14.66
CA CYS A 163 6.44 -25.93 -14.32
C CYS A 163 5.25 -25.38 -15.13
N ARG A 164 5.14 -24.06 -15.30
CA ARG A 164 4.09 -23.47 -16.15
C ARG A 164 4.20 -23.92 -17.61
N SER A 165 5.41 -23.92 -18.17
CA SER A 165 5.64 -24.38 -19.54
C SER A 165 5.27 -25.85 -19.70
N LEU A 166 5.65 -26.71 -18.75
CA LEU A 166 5.30 -28.12 -18.77
C LEU A 166 3.78 -28.33 -18.68
N LYS A 167 3.11 -27.62 -17.77
CA LYS A 167 1.65 -27.65 -17.65
C LYS A 167 0.97 -27.21 -18.94
N LEU A 168 1.45 -26.15 -19.59
CA LEU A 168 0.90 -25.67 -20.86
C LEU A 168 1.03 -26.71 -21.97
N VAL A 169 2.16 -27.41 -22.06
CA VAL A 169 2.37 -28.49 -23.03
C VAL A 169 1.44 -29.68 -22.75
N LEU A 170 1.27 -30.06 -21.47
CA LEU A 170 0.36 -31.13 -21.07
C LEU A 170 -1.10 -30.78 -21.36
N ASP A 171 -1.53 -29.56 -21.03
CA ASP A 171 -2.88 -29.08 -21.29
C ASP A 171 -3.14 -28.98 -22.81
N ALA A 172 -2.12 -28.62 -23.61
CA ALA A 172 -2.21 -28.57 -25.08
C ALA A 172 -2.13 -29.95 -25.76
N SER A 173 -1.80 -31.01 -25.02
CA SER A 173 -1.68 -32.38 -25.55
C SER A 173 -3.01 -33.13 -25.64
N ASP A 174 -4.14 -32.44 -25.43
CA ASP A 174 -5.51 -32.93 -25.64
C ASP A 174 -5.78 -34.34 -25.09
N GLY A 175 -5.36 -34.58 -23.84
CA GLY A 175 -5.57 -35.84 -23.14
C GLY A 175 -4.60 -36.97 -23.49
N MET A 176 -3.61 -36.74 -24.37
CA MET A 176 -2.55 -37.73 -24.67
C MET A 176 -1.70 -38.06 -23.45
N PHE A 177 -1.43 -37.07 -22.60
CA PHE A 177 -0.67 -37.22 -21.36
C PHE A 177 -1.53 -36.82 -20.17
N ALA A 178 -1.59 -37.67 -19.15
CA ALA A 178 -2.31 -37.43 -17.91
C ALA A 178 -1.34 -37.39 -16.73
N VAL A 179 -1.51 -36.40 -15.85
CA VAL A 179 -0.75 -36.31 -14.60
C VAL A 179 -1.56 -36.99 -13.50
N ASP A 180 -1.06 -38.12 -13.00
CA ASP A 180 -1.63 -38.76 -11.82
C ASP A 180 -1.00 -38.14 -10.56
N ILE A 181 -1.84 -37.40 -9.83
CA ILE A 181 -1.49 -36.65 -8.63
C ILE A 181 -1.29 -37.58 -7.42
N GLU A 182 -1.92 -38.75 -7.41
CA GLU A 182 -1.87 -39.73 -6.32
C GLU A 182 -0.66 -40.65 -6.48
N SER A 183 -0.48 -41.23 -7.67
CA SER A 183 0.67 -42.09 -7.96
C SER A 183 1.93 -41.31 -8.39
N LYS A 184 1.84 -39.98 -8.47
CA LYS A 184 2.93 -39.05 -8.79
C LYS A 184 3.67 -39.41 -10.08
N LYS A 185 2.93 -39.64 -11.16
CA LYS A 185 3.50 -39.97 -12.48
C LYS A 185 2.79 -39.26 -13.61
N ILE A 186 3.44 -39.18 -14.77
CA ILE A 186 2.81 -38.76 -16.03
C ILE A 186 2.64 -40.01 -16.88
N SER A 187 1.40 -40.32 -17.22
CA SER A 187 1.05 -41.46 -18.07
C SER A 187 0.64 -41.03 -19.47
N CYS A 188 0.94 -41.87 -20.47
CA CYS A 188 0.45 -41.67 -21.82
C CYS A 188 -0.67 -42.66 -22.14
N THR A 189 -1.80 -42.15 -22.61
CA THR A 189 -2.98 -42.96 -22.94
C THR A 189 -2.78 -43.89 -24.14
N PHE A 190 -1.69 -43.69 -24.89
CA PHE A 190 -1.37 -44.43 -26.11
C PHE A 190 -0.14 -45.34 -25.98
N ASN A 191 0.47 -45.43 -24.79
CA ASN A 191 1.64 -46.27 -24.57
C ASN A 191 1.33 -47.43 -23.62
N ASP A 192 0.98 -48.57 -24.21
CA ASP A 192 0.64 -49.79 -23.46
C ASP A 192 1.85 -50.46 -22.77
N LEU A 193 3.08 -50.03 -23.08
CA LEU A 193 4.33 -50.56 -22.50
C LEU A 193 4.98 -49.57 -21.53
N GLU A 194 4.19 -48.75 -20.86
CA GLU A 194 4.70 -47.76 -19.90
C GLU A 194 5.29 -48.44 -18.65
N PRO A 195 6.48 -48.02 -18.18
CA PRO A 195 7.02 -48.45 -16.90
C PRO A 195 6.08 -48.10 -15.74
N SER A 196 6.10 -48.88 -14.66
CA SER A 196 5.28 -48.61 -13.46
C SER A 196 5.51 -47.23 -12.85
N GLU A 197 6.71 -46.69 -13.03
CA GLU A 197 7.14 -45.37 -12.55
C GLU A 197 6.63 -44.21 -13.41
N GLY A 198 6.13 -44.52 -14.61
CA GLY A 198 5.62 -43.56 -15.58
C GLY A 198 6.63 -43.17 -16.66
N LEU A 199 6.26 -42.22 -17.52
CA LEU A 199 7.11 -41.70 -18.60
C LEU A 199 8.32 -40.88 -18.15
N VAL A 200 8.28 -40.35 -16.92
CA VAL A 200 9.28 -39.40 -16.41
C VAL A 200 9.77 -39.88 -15.05
N PRO A 201 11.07 -39.76 -14.74
CA PRO A 201 11.61 -40.14 -13.43
C PRO A 201 10.88 -39.48 -12.27
N THR A 202 10.64 -40.25 -11.20
CA THR A 202 9.94 -39.80 -9.98
C THR A 202 10.53 -38.50 -9.40
N GLU A 203 11.85 -38.38 -9.39
CA GLU A 203 12.58 -37.22 -8.88
C GLU A 203 12.23 -35.90 -9.58
N LEU A 204 11.83 -35.95 -10.86
CA LEU A 204 11.46 -34.78 -11.66
C LEU A 204 9.97 -34.46 -11.57
N ILE A 205 9.14 -35.49 -11.44
CA ILE A 205 7.68 -35.33 -11.39
C ILE A 205 7.16 -34.96 -10.00
N GLU A 206 7.80 -35.42 -8.92
CA GLU A 206 7.38 -35.08 -7.56
C GLU A 206 7.36 -33.57 -7.27
N PRO A 207 8.41 -32.78 -7.62
CA PRO A 207 8.37 -31.33 -7.45
C PRO A 207 7.25 -30.67 -8.24
N PHE A 208 6.95 -31.17 -9.45
CA PHE A 208 5.90 -30.65 -10.30
C PHE A 208 4.49 -30.95 -9.76
N VAL A 209 4.26 -32.18 -9.26
CA VAL A 209 2.98 -32.55 -8.62
C VAL A 209 2.74 -31.72 -7.36
N LEU A 210 3.77 -31.49 -6.54
CA LEU A 210 3.69 -30.61 -5.38
C LEU A 210 3.36 -29.17 -5.78
N TRP A 211 3.93 -28.69 -6.89
CA TRP A 211 3.63 -27.37 -7.44
C TRP A 211 2.17 -27.26 -7.92
N ILE A 212 1.62 -28.29 -8.59
CA ILE A 212 0.20 -28.34 -8.99
C ILE A 212 -0.70 -28.32 -7.75
N LYS A 213 -0.44 -29.17 -6.75
CA LYS A 213 -1.26 -29.27 -5.53
C LYS A 213 -1.38 -27.93 -4.81
N ARG A 214 -0.26 -27.20 -4.66
CA ARG A 214 -0.23 -25.88 -4.00
C ARG A 214 -1.09 -24.83 -4.70
N ARG A 215 -1.22 -24.91 -6.03
CA ARG A 215 -2.05 -23.98 -6.80
C ARG A 215 -3.53 -24.35 -6.77
N GLN A 216 -3.85 -25.64 -6.77
CA GLN A 216 -5.23 -26.10 -6.59
C GLN A 216 -5.79 -25.75 -5.20
N THR A 217 -4.94 -25.63 -4.18
CA THR A 217 -5.33 -25.22 -2.83
C THR A 217 -5.38 -23.71 -2.62
N SER A 218 -4.77 -22.89 -3.49
CA SER A 218 -4.80 -21.43 -3.39
C SER A 218 -6.01 -20.78 -4.06
N ASP A 219 -6.80 -21.55 -4.81
CA ASP A 219 -8.00 -21.10 -5.52
C ASP A 219 -9.31 -21.35 -4.72
N LEU A 220 -9.20 -21.64 -3.42
CA LEU A 220 -10.28 -21.74 -2.42
C LEU A 220 -10.12 -20.64 -1.36
#